data_AF-A0A136PEI6-F1
#
_entry.id   AF-A0A136PEI6-F1
#
_cell.length_a   1.000
_cell.length_b   1.000
_cell.length_c   1.000
_cell.angle_alpha   90.00
_cell.angle_beta   90.00
_cell.angle_gamma   90.00
#
_symmetry.space_group_name_H-M   'P 1'
#
loop_
_entity.id
_entity.type
_entity.pdbx_description
1 polymer ?
#
loop_
_entity_poly.entity_id
_entity_poly.type
_entity_poly.pdbx_seq_one_letter_code
_entity_poly.pdbx_strand_id
1 'polypeptide(L)' 'MAKQQTFADKAGKLGKKAETVIDPDSGKETKLLNVKFIESVKTEKGTWKFLERMQKVYESSLKPYKP' A
#
# COMPACT_ATOMS: atom_id res chain seq x y z
N MET A 1 -27.54 -29.78 0.28
CA MET A 1 -27.64 -28.69 -0.72
C MET A 1 -26.70 -27.56 -0.31
N ALA A 2 -25.44 -27.62 -0.75
CA ALA A 2 -24.49 -26.55 -0.48
C ALA A 2 -24.86 -25.35 -1.37
N LYS A 3 -25.16 -24.20 -0.77
CA LYS A 3 -25.46 -22.96 -1.50
C LYS A 3 -24.24 -22.63 -2.37
N GLN A 4 -24.41 -22.78 -3.69
CA GLN A 4 -23.38 -22.52 -4.67
C GLN A 4 -23.06 -21.02 -4.64
N GLN A 5 -21.95 -20.68 -4.02
CA GLN A 5 -21.49 -19.30 -3.88
C GLN A 5 -21.15 -18.77 -5.27
N THR A 6 -21.82 -17.69 -5.69
CA THR A 6 -21.63 -17.16 -7.05
C THR A 6 -20.29 -16.43 -7.16
N PHE A 7 -19.72 -16.36 -8.36
CA PHE A 7 -18.47 -15.63 -8.61
C PHE A 7 -18.55 -14.15 -8.18
N ALA A 8 -19.75 -13.56 -8.21
CA ALA A 8 -20.01 -12.20 -7.74
C ALA A 8 -19.77 -12.03 -6.23
N ASP A 9 -20.16 -13.01 -5.41
CA ASP A 9 -19.90 -13.02 -3.96
C ASP A 9 -18.40 -13.12 -3.64
N LYS A 10 -17.63 -13.73 -4.55
CA LYS A 10 -16.17 -13.87 -4.42
C LYS A 10 -15.43 -12.60 -4.83
N ALA A 11 -15.91 -11.89 -5.86
CA ALA A 11 -15.34 -10.62 -6.31
C ALA A 11 -15.59 -9.48 -5.30
N GLY A 12 -16.78 -9.42 -4.69
CA GLY A 12 -17.10 -8.42 -3.67
C GLY A 12 -16.26 -8.53 -2.39
N LYS A 13 -15.76 -9.74 -2.07
CA LYS A 13 -14.83 -9.97 -0.95
C LYS A 13 -13.36 -9.68 -1.27
N LEU A 14 -12.98 -9.63 -2.56
CA LEU A 14 -11.61 -9.36 -3.01
C LEU A 14 -11.36 -7.88 -3.30
N GLY A 15 -12.42 -7.08 -3.44
CA GLY A 15 -12.33 -5.63 -3.39
C GLY A 15 -11.95 -5.19 -1.99
N LYS A 16 -10.65 -5.21 -1.66
CA LYS A 16 -10.11 -4.56 -0.46
C LYS A 16 -10.60 -3.12 -0.49
N LYS A 17 -11.64 -2.81 0.30
CA LYS A 17 -12.08 -1.44 0.52
C LYS A 17 -10.83 -0.65 0.86
N ALA A 18 -10.59 0.46 0.15
CA ALA A 18 -9.47 1.33 0.44
C ALA A 18 -9.52 1.65 1.94
N GLU A 19 -8.49 1.21 2.66
CA GLU A 19 -8.41 1.34 4.11
C GLU A 19 -8.26 2.84 4.40
N THR A 20 -9.33 3.45 4.93
CA THR A 20 -9.34 4.85 5.36
C THR A 20 -8.88 4.91 6.79
N VAL A 21 -7.83 5.68 7.05
CA VAL A 21 -7.22 5.87 8.37
C VAL A 21 -7.18 7.37 8.69
N ILE A 22 -7.02 7.72 9.96
CA ILE A 22 -6.81 9.11 10.34
C ILE A 22 -5.32 9.44 10.20
N ASP A 23 -5.00 10.46 9.41
CA ASP A 23 -3.65 11.00 9.32
C ASP A 23 -3.32 11.74 10.62
N PRO A 24 -2.26 11.36 11.36
CA PRO A 24 -1.92 11.97 12.65
C PRO A 24 -1.57 13.45 12.55
N ASP A 25 -1.12 13.93 11.39
CA ASP A 25 -0.77 15.35 11.21
C ASP A 25 -1.97 16.24 10.91
N SER A 26 -2.89 15.76 10.06
CA SER A 26 -4.05 16.55 9.64
C SER A 26 -5.31 16.27 10.45
N GLY A 27 -5.34 15.18 11.22
CA GLY A 27 -6.51 14.73 11.98
C GLY A 27 -7.70 14.33 11.10
N LYS A 28 -7.49 14.21 9.78
CA LYS A 28 -8.53 13.91 8.79
C LYS A 28 -8.46 12.46 8.34
N GLU A 29 -9.61 11.93 7.95
CA GLU A 29 -9.68 10.66 7.24
C GLU A 29 -8.94 10.77 5.91
N THR A 30 -8.06 9.82 5.66
CA THR A 30 -7.23 9.77 4.46
C THR A 30 -7.10 8.32 4.00
N LYS A 31 -6.84 8.11 2.71
CA LYS A 31 -6.60 6.77 2.19
C LYS A 31 -5.13 6.40 2.34
N LEU A 32 -4.87 5.11 2.49
CA LEU A 32 -3.52 4.58 2.39
C LEU A 32 -3.14 4.31 0.93
N LEU A 33 -2.02 4.87 0.51
CA LEU A 33 -1.40 4.58 -0.78
C LEU A 33 -0.29 3.55 -0.57
N ASN A 34 -0.24 2.55 -1.45
CA ASN A 34 0.85 1.58 -1.48
C ASN A 34 1.89 2.06 -2.50
N VAL A 35 2.98 2.64 -2.03
CA VAL A 35 4.01 3.27 -2.87
C VAL A 35 5.22 2.34 -2.99
N LYS A 36 5.79 2.28 -4.20
CA LYS A 36 7.03 1.56 -4.51
C LYS A 36 8.19 2.55 -4.47
N PHE A 37 9.07 2.42 -3.47
CA PHE A 37 10.33 3.13 -3.39
C PHE A 37 11.42 2.32 -4.09
N ILE A 38 12.19 2.97 -4.95
CA ILE A 38 13.32 2.37 -5.67
C ILE A 38 14.57 3.14 -5.25
N GLU A 39 15.43 2.50 -4.47
CA GLU A 39 16.71 3.06 -4.06
C GLU A 39 17.82 2.49 -4.94
N SER A 40 18.65 3.35 -5.53
CA SER A 40 19.83 2.93 -6.29
C SER A 40 21.07 3.00 -5.39
N VAL A 41 21.80 1.89 -5.30
CA VAL A 41 23.03 1.77 -4.52
C VAL A 41 24.17 1.46 -5.47
N LYS A 42 25.17 2.35 -5.53
CA LYS A 42 26.40 2.09 -6.27
C LYS A 42 27.32 1.24 -5.39
N THR A 43 27.64 0.04 -5.86
CA THR A 43 28.59 -0.85 -5.19
C THR A 43 30.02 -0.36 -5.36
N GLU A 44 30.92 -0.78 -4.47
CA GLU A 44 32.35 -0.45 -4.51
C GLU A 44 33.02 -0.84 -5.85
N LYS A 45 32.48 -1.87 -6.52
CA LYS A 45 32.92 -2.34 -7.85
C LYS A 45 32.32 -1.54 -9.02
N GLY A 46 31.58 -0.46 -8.75
CA GLY A 46 30.99 0.42 -9.76
C GLY A 46 29.64 -0.05 -10.34
N THR A 47 29.14 -1.23 -9.95
CA THR A 47 27.83 -1.73 -10.39
C THR A 47 26.70 -1.06 -9.62
N TRP A 48 25.62 -0.68 -10.31
CA TRP A 48 24.38 -0.19 -9.69
C TRP A 48 23.48 -1.35 -9.30
N LYS A 49 23.00 -1.36 -8.05
CA LYS A 49 21.93 -2.24 -7.58
C LYS A 49 20.69 -1.40 -7.27
N PHE A 50 19.52 -1.94 -7.56
CA PHE A 50 18.25 -1.30 -7.25
C PHE A 50 17.57 -2.10 -6.15
N LEU A 51 17.27 -1.45 -5.03
CA LEU A 51 16.51 -2.00 -3.93
C LEU A 51 15.08 -1.50 -4.05
N GLU A 52 14.14 -2.43 -4.17
CA GLU A 52 12.72 -2.11 -4.22
C GLU A 52 12.10 -2.33 -2.85
N ARG A 53 11.38 -1.32 -2.35
CA ARG A 53 10.64 -1.39 -1.09
C ARG A 53 9.20 -0.94 -1.30
N MET A 54 8.25 -1.77 -0.90
CA MET A 54 6.84 -1.40 -0.83
C MET A 54 6.55 -0.77 0.53
N GLN A 55 5.90 0.39 0.54
CA GLN A 55 5.57 1.10 1.76
C GLN A 55 4.18 1.74 1.66
N LYS A 56 3.39 1.62 2.74
CA LYS A 56 2.13 2.34 2.88
C LYS A 56 2.41 3.78 3.32
N VAL A 57 1.76 4.76 2.68
CA VAL A 57 1.82 6.17 3.06
C VAL A 57 0.41 6.76 3.14
N TYR A 58 0.24 7.79 3.96
CA TYR A 58 -0.98 8.59 3.98
C TYR A 58 -1.09 9.40 2.68
N GLU A 59 -2.25 9.39 2.02
CA GLU A 59 -2.48 10.18 0.79
C GLU A 59 -2.33 11.69 1.04
N SER A 60 -2.73 12.16 2.22
CA SER A 60 -2.75 13.57 2.60
C SER A 60 -1.37 14.16 2.91
N SER A 61 -0.51 13.39 3.59
CA SER A 61 0.80 13.88 4.06
C SER A 61 1.99 13.23 3.36
N LEU A 62 1.76 12.18 2.57
CA LEU A 62 2.78 11.30 1.97
C LEU A 62 3.75 10.69 2.98
N LYS A 63 3.46 10.82 4.28
CA LYS A 63 4.30 10.27 5.33
C LYS A 63 4.08 8.76 5.44
N PRO A 64 5.12 8.03 5.87
CA PRO A 64 5.02 6.62 6.24
C PRO A 64 3.85 6.34 7.15
N TYR A 65 2.97 5.42 6.75
CA TYR A 65 2.00 4.83 7.67
C TYR A 65 2.75 4.00 8.72
N LYS A 66 2.57 4.34 10.00
CA LYS A 66 3.02 3.53 11.13
C LYS A 66 1.77 2.94 11.80
N PRO A 67 1.60 1.60 11.79
CA PRO A 67 0.47 0.95 12.44
C PRO A 67 0.52 1.08 13.96
#